data_AF-A0A962JIJ9-F1
#
_entry.id   AF-A0A962JIJ9-F1
#
_cell.length_a   1.000
_cell.length_b   1.000
_cell.length_c   1.000
_cell.angle_alpha   90.00
_cell.angle_beta   90.00
_cell.angle_gamma   90.00
#
_symmetry.space_group_name_H-M   'P 1'
#
loop_
_entity.id
_entity.type
_entity.pdbx_description
1 polymer ?
#
loop_
_entity_poly.entity_id
_entity_poly.type
_entity_poly.pdbx_seq_one_letter_code
_entity_poly.pdbx_strand_id
1 'polypeptide(L)'
;LESALPALKEGVSAQFLFLPNDHDPDSFIKANGTEAFANTLKQTLSLADFLFNQLSNDLKLDSLEGKSRLASLAKPLIEKVPVGVYRQLLWQRLSQLTGLDEQALKAAMPIKTVSNEPSTTAPSSTSQPVVTAPRLVQTHLKPKSLAGRSSLSDKAIQLLLQQPNAVLALNIDALEPMPDNQLLRDVWQFCTVKPDSTSISILGAWQGTDEGLHLQALAEDAAFIPALNVQQELHDILNQLRVSQLKTLLSQQSSGLAETLRLKKELAQLVNTLAKKPS
;
A
#
# COMPACT_ATOMS: atom_id res chain seq x y z
N LEU A 1 27.69 0.80 3.06
CA LEU A 1 26.39 0.11 2.86
C LEU A 1 25.42 0.97 2.03
N GLU A 2 25.05 2.17 2.48
CA GLU A 2 23.99 2.98 1.84
C GLU A 2 24.19 3.23 0.33
N SER A 3 25.42 3.50 -0.12
CA SER A 3 25.74 3.78 -1.53
C SER A 3 25.47 2.61 -2.49
N ALA A 4 25.30 1.39 -1.98
CA ALA A 4 25.06 0.20 -2.81
C ALA A 4 23.56 -0.09 -3.04
N LEU A 5 22.67 0.39 -2.16
CA LEU A 5 21.23 0.10 -2.22
C LEU A 5 20.57 0.63 -3.53
N PRO A 6 20.91 1.83 -4.06
CA PRO A 6 20.30 2.33 -5.30
C PRO A 6 20.79 1.62 -6.58
N ALA A 7 21.95 0.97 -6.53
CA ALA A 7 22.50 0.24 -7.67
C ALA A 7 21.86 -1.15 -7.87
N LEU A 8 21.09 -1.61 -6.90
CA LEU A 8 20.56 -2.97 -6.82
C LEU A 8 19.28 -3.13 -7.66
N LYS A 9 19.47 -3.26 -8.98
CA LYS A 9 18.41 -3.58 -9.94
C LYS A 9 18.20 -5.10 -10.02
N GLU A 10 17.07 -5.51 -10.59
CA GLU A 10 16.81 -6.92 -10.88
C GLU A 10 17.90 -7.49 -11.79
N GLY A 11 18.41 -8.69 -11.46
CA GLY A 11 19.58 -9.30 -12.10
C GLY A 11 20.95 -8.94 -11.49
N VAL A 12 21.05 -7.97 -10.56
CA VAL A 12 22.33 -7.57 -9.93
C VAL A 12 22.45 -8.16 -8.51
N SER A 13 23.30 -9.17 -8.34
CA SER A 13 23.59 -9.77 -7.04
C SER A 13 24.80 -9.13 -6.35
N ALA A 14 24.58 -8.42 -5.23
CA ALA A 14 25.65 -7.91 -4.39
C ALA A 14 25.99 -8.90 -3.25
N GLN A 15 27.26 -9.28 -3.15
CA GLN A 15 27.83 -10.15 -2.12
C GLN A 15 28.91 -9.40 -1.34
N PHE A 16 28.99 -9.62 -0.04
CA PHE A 16 29.96 -9.00 0.86
C PHE A 16 30.98 -10.05 1.32
N LEU A 17 32.24 -9.83 0.97
CA LEU A 17 33.38 -10.59 1.42
C LEU A 17 34.05 -9.84 2.58
N PHE A 18 34.22 -10.50 3.72
CA PHE A 18 34.98 -9.97 4.85
C PHE A 18 36.31 -10.72 4.92
N LEU A 19 37.41 -9.98 4.76
CA LEU A 19 38.77 -10.50 4.85
C LEU A 19 39.32 -10.22 6.26
N PRO A 20 40.03 -11.18 6.88
CA PRO A 20 40.63 -10.97 8.19
C PRO A 20 41.78 -9.95 8.12
N ASN A 21 42.07 -9.31 9.27
CA ASN A 21 43.22 -8.43 9.49
C ASN A 21 43.29 -7.19 8.56
N ASP A 22 42.15 -6.65 8.14
CA ASP A 22 42.04 -5.50 7.21
C ASP A 22 42.83 -5.67 5.89
N HIS A 23 43.08 -6.91 5.46
CA HIS A 23 43.69 -7.18 4.16
C HIS A 23 42.76 -6.75 3.01
N ASP A 24 43.32 -6.02 2.05
CA ASP A 24 42.73 -5.87 0.72
C ASP A 24 42.79 -7.22 -0.06
N PRO A 25 41.99 -7.43 -1.12
CA PRO A 25 41.94 -8.71 -1.83
C PRO A 25 43.27 -9.10 -2.50
N ASP A 26 44.08 -8.15 -2.94
CA ASP A 26 45.36 -8.44 -3.60
C ASP A 26 46.42 -8.86 -2.56
N SER A 27 46.51 -8.17 -1.42
CA SER A 27 47.31 -8.60 -0.27
C SER A 27 46.83 -9.93 0.34
N PHE A 28 45.52 -10.20 0.35
CA PHE A 28 45.00 -11.49 0.83
C PHE A 28 45.38 -12.65 -0.09
N ILE A 29 45.26 -12.48 -1.42
CA ILE A 29 45.68 -13.47 -2.42
C ILE A 29 47.19 -13.70 -2.34
N LYS A 30 48.01 -12.65 -2.14
CA LYS A 30 49.46 -12.77 -1.96
C LYS A 30 49.86 -13.50 -0.68
N ALA A 31 49.10 -13.35 0.41
CA ALA A 31 49.40 -13.97 1.69
C ALA A 31 48.90 -15.43 1.82
N ASN A 32 47.71 -15.73 1.29
CA ASN A 32 47.02 -17.02 1.51
C ASN A 32 46.81 -17.84 0.22
N GLY A 33 47.12 -17.28 -0.95
CA GLY A 33 46.92 -17.93 -2.25
C GLY A 33 45.49 -17.79 -2.81
N THR A 34 45.36 -18.04 -4.11
CA THR A 34 44.09 -17.96 -4.85
C THR A 34 43.06 -18.99 -4.39
N GLU A 35 43.48 -20.19 -3.97
CA GLU A 35 42.55 -21.21 -3.46
C GLU A 35 41.91 -20.81 -2.12
N ALA A 36 42.67 -20.17 -1.23
CA ALA A 36 42.11 -19.62 0.01
C ALA A 36 41.05 -18.55 -0.31
N PHE A 37 41.38 -17.58 -1.17
CA PHE A 37 40.44 -16.55 -1.61
C PHE A 37 39.19 -17.14 -2.30
N ALA A 38 39.35 -18.15 -3.15
CA ALA A 38 38.22 -18.86 -3.78
C ALA A 38 37.36 -19.65 -2.78
N ASN A 39 37.89 -20.01 -1.61
CA ASN A 39 37.10 -20.58 -0.51
C ASN A 39 36.46 -19.49 0.37
N THR A 40 37.12 -18.37 0.63
CA THR A 40 36.50 -17.21 1.32
C THR A 40 35.34 -16.63 0.50
N LEU A 41 35.44 -16.63 -0.83
CA LEU A 41 34.34 -16.27 -1.74
C LEU A 41 33.09 -17.16 -1.59
N LYS A 42 33.22 -18.40 -1.09
CA LYS A 42 32.08 -19.28 -0.77
C LYS A 42 31.43 -18.94 0.59
N GLN A 43 32.10 -18.11 1.40
CA GLN A 43 31.65 -17.62 2.70
C GLN A 43 31.14 -16.17 2.64
N THR A 44 30.92 -15.61 1.45
CA THR A 44 30.33 -14.27 1.29
C THR A 44 28.93 -14.21 1.89
N LEU A 45 28.64 -13.14 2.63
CA LEU A 45 27.29 -12.80 3.04
C LEU A 45 26.52 -12.16 1.88
N SER A 46 25.23 -12.48 1.73
CA SER A 46 24.38 -11.70 0.84
C SER A 46 24.19 -10.28 1.39
N LEU A 47 23.89 -9.31 0.52
CA LEU A 47 23.51 -7.96 0.96
C LEU A 47 22.36 -7.98 1.99
N ALA A 48 21.39 -8.90 1.86
CA ALA A 48 20.27 -9.01 2.77
C ALA A 48 20.73 -9.52 4.15
N ASP A 49 21.52 -10.59 4.19
CA ASP A 49 21.99 -11.17 5.45
C ASP A 49 22.97 -10.23 6.16
N PHE A 50 23.85 -9.55 5.42
CA PHE A 50 24.71 -8.52 6.02
C PHE A 50 23.90 -7.34 6.57
N LEU A 51 22.89 -6.85 5.84
CA LEU A 51 21.97 -5.81 6.31
C LEU A 51 21.27 -6.22 7.61
N PHE A 52 20.63 -7.40 7.65
CA PHE A 52 19.88 -7.82 8.83
C PHE A 52 20.79 -8.19 10.01
N ASN A 53 21.97 -8.79 9.79
CA ASN A 53 22.94 -9.03 10.85
C ASN A 53 23.43 -7.71 11.45
N GLN A 54 23.84 -6.74 10.62
CA GLN A 54 24.32 -5.43 11.10
C GLN A 54 23.25 -4.67 11.88
N LEU A 55 21.98 -4.75 11.46
CA LEU A 55 20.85 -4.12 12.16
C LEU A 55 20.43 -4.84 13.45
N SER A 56 20.74 -6.14 13.56
CA SER A 56 20.32 -6.98 14.69
C SER A 56 21.41 -7.14 15.76
N ASN A 57 22.66 -6.79 15.46
CA ASN A 57 23.83 -7.06 16.30
C ASN A 57 23.71 -6.54 17.75
N ASP A 58 23.10 -5.37 17.93
CA ASP A 58 22.85 -4.73 19.23
C ASP A 58 21.40 -4.91 19.75
N LEU A 59 20.57 -5.75 19.09
CA LEU A 59 19.15 -5.89 19.38
C LEU A 59 18.78 -7.26 19.96
N LYS A 60 18.12 -7.26 21.12
CA LYS A 60 17.49 -8.45 21.71
C LYS A 60 16.22 -8.81 20.93
N LEU A 61 16.37 -9.60 19.86
CA LEU A 61 15.25 -10.00 19.00
C LEU A 61 14.18 -10.85 19.71
N ASP A 62 14.47 -11.41 20.89
CA ASP A 62 13.47 -12.06 21.75
C ASP A 62 12.49 -11.09 22.41
N SER A 63 12.82 -9.79 22.47
CA SER A 63 11.94 -8.76 23.07
C SER A 63 11.13 -8.01 22.01
N LEU A 64 9.91 -7.61 22.39
CA LEU A 64 9.03 -6.79 21.56
C LEU A 64 9.68 -5.44 21.18
N GLU A 65 10.48 -4.89 22.08
CA GLU A 65 11.24 -3.65 21.86
C GLU A 65 12.35 -3.85 20.81
N GLY A 66 13.13 -4.93 20.90
CA GLY A 66 14.16 -5.25 19.91
C GLY A 66 13.58 -5.49 18.52
N LYS A 67 12.46 -6.20 18.43
CA LYS A 67 11.71 -6.41 17.17
C LYS A 67 11.16 -5.11 16.58
N SER A 68 10.58 -4.24 17.41
CA SER A 68 10.09 -2.92 17.00
C SER A 68 11.22 -2.01 16.50
N ARG A 69 12.38 -2.04 17.20
CA ARG A 69 13.58 -1.29 16.82
C ARG A 69 14.22 -1.81 15.53
N LEU A 70 14.26 -3.13 15.32
CA LEU A 70 14.70 -3.74 14.05
C LEU A 70 13.82 -3.27 12.89
N ALA A 71 12.50 -3.33 13.03
CA ALA A 71 11.55 -2.84 12.03
C ALA A 71 11.77 -1.35 11.69
N SER A 72 11.92 -0.53 12.73
CA SER A 72 12.12 0.92 12.60
C SER A 72 13.42 1.29 11.87
N LEU A 73 14.50 0.52 12.06
CA LEU A 73 15.79 0.75 11.40
C LEU A 73 15.87 0.13 10.00
N ALA A 74 15.26 -1.04 9.79
CA ALA A 74 15.27 -1.72 8.49
C ALA A 74 14.41 -1.02 7.44
N LYS A 75 13.23 -0.52 7.83
CA LYS A 75 12.26 0.13 6.95
C LYS A 75 12.86 1.20 6.01
N PRO A 76 13.54 2.27 6.49
CA PRO A 76 14.10 3.30 5.61
C PRO A 76 15.25 2.80 4.72
N LEU A 77 15.85 1.64 5.02
CA LEU A 77 16.89 1.03 4.19
C LEU A 77 16.29 0.14 3.09
N ILE A 78 15.20 -0.60 3.40
CA ILE A 78 14.41 -1.34 2.41
C ILE A 78 13.69 -0.36 1.45
N GLU A 79 13.31 0.83 1.93
CA GLU A 79 12.69 1.87 1.10
C GLU A 79 13.65 2.53 0.10
N LYS A 80 14.97 2.51 0.36
CA LYS A 80 16.02 2.95 -0.58
C LYS A 80 16.29 1.96 -1.72
N VAL A 81 15.79 0.73 -1.64
CA VAL A 81 15.91 -0.27 -2.69
C VAL A 81 14.86 0.01 -3.78
N PRO A 82 15.20 -0.12 -5.08
CA PRO A 82 14.21 -0.04 -6.16
C PRO A 82 13.00 -0.96 -5.95
N VAL A 83 11.84 -0.58 -6.50
CA VAL A 83 10.66 -1.46 -6.50
C VAL A 83 10.91 -2.63 -7.46
N GLY A 84 10.69 -3.85 -6.97
CA GLY A 84 10.97 -5.10 -7.67
C GLY A 84 10.97 -6.29 -6.70
N VAL A 85 11.16 -7.51 -7.22
CA VAL A 85 11.04 -8.76 -6.45
C VAL A 85 11.99 -8.79 -5.24
N TYR A 86 13.21 -8.29 -5.40
CA TYR A 86 14.20 -8.28 -4.30
C TYR A 86 13.73 -7.45 -3.09
N ARG A 87 13.01 -6.33 -3.31
CA ARG A 87 12.47 -5.51 -2.22
C ARG A 87 11.33 -6.22 -1.48
N GLN A 88 10.54 -7.05 -2.17
CA GLN A 88 9.54 -7.91 -1.52
C GLN A 88 10.23 -8.98 -0.64
N LEU A 89 11.29 -9.62 -1.14
CA LEU A 89 12.06 -10.60 -0.35
C LEU A 89 12.69 -9.98 0.92
N LEU A 90 13.17 -8.73 0.86
CA LEU A 90 13.62 -8.00 2.06
C LEU A 90 12.48 -7.75 3.07
N TRP A 91 11.29 -7.35 2.60
CA TRP A 91 10.13 -7.17 3.48
C TRP A 91 9.68 -8.49 4.12
N GLN A 92 9.63 -9.57 3.35
CA GLN A 92 9.32 -10.92 3.84
C GLN A 92 10.35 -11.38 4.89
N ARG A 93 11.64 -11.10 4.67
CA ARG A 93 12.71 -11.43 5.64
C ARG A 93 12.57 -10.63 6.95
N LEU A 94 12.21 -9.35 6.87
CA LEU A 94 11.91 -8.53 8.05
C LEU A 94 10.67 -9.04 8.82
N SER A 95 9.63 -9.47 8.10
CA SER A 95 8.45 -10.10 8.68
C SER A 95 8.80 -11.37 9.47
N GLN A 96 9.64 -12.26 8.90
CA GLN A 96 10.13 -13.45 9.59
C GLN A 96 10.89 -13.13 10.89
N LEU A 97 11.79 -12.14 10.86
CA LEU A 97 12.63 -11.78 12.02
C LEU A 97 11.84 -11.11 13.15
N THR A 98 10.80 -10.35 12.80
CA THR A 98 9.98 -9.61 13.79
C THR A 98 8.76 -10.41 14.25
N GLY A 99 8.21 -11.28 13.42
CA GLY A 99 6.89 -11.90 13.63
C GLY A 99 5.72 -10.94 13.39
N LEU A 100 5.97 -9.79 12.75
CA LEU A 100 4.94 -8.83 12.34
C LEU A 100 4.51 -9.10 10.90
N ASP A 101 3.23 -8.89 10.63
CA ASP A 101 2.69 -8.95 9.26
C ASP A 101 3.35 -7.92 8.33
N GLU A 102 3.49 -8.27 7.05
CA GLU A 102 4.18 -7.42 6.06
C GLU A 102 3.41 -6.12 5.78
N GLN A 103 2.08 -6.13 5.79
CA GLN A 103 1.28 -4.91 5.65
C GLN A 103 1.33 -4.08 6.94
N ALA A 104 1.35 -4.71 8.12
CA ALA A 104 1.58 -4.00 9.39
C ALA A 104 2.94 -3.29 9.43
N LEU A 105 4.03 -3.92 8.96
CA LEU A 105 5.36 -3.31 8.85
C LEU A 105 5.39 -2.13 7.85
N LYS A 106 4.69 -2.25 6.72
CA LYS A 106 4.55 -1.16 5.73
C LYS A 106 3.67 -0.02 6.24
N ALA A 107 2.59 -0.31 6.94
CA ALA A 107 1.66 0.69 7.49
C ALA A 107 2.17 1.39 8.76
N ALA A 108 3.04 0.74 9.55
CA ALA A 108 3.63 1.33 10.75
C ALA A 108 4.44 2.59 10.41
N MET A 109 3.87 3.76 10.70
CA MET A 109 4.60 5.03 10.60
C MET A 109 5.77 5.06 11.60
N PRO A 110 6.87 5.78 11.29
CA PRO A 110 7.93 6.00 12.25
C PRO A 110 7.39 6.78 13.44
N ILE A 111 7.25 6.11 14.59
CA ILE A 111 7.00 6.75 15.86
C ILE A 111 8.24 7.61 16.15
N LYS A 112 8.13 8.93 15.93
CA LYS A 112 9.11 9.89 16.43
C LYS A 112 9.19 9.70 17.94
N THR A 113 10.32 9.20 18.42
CA THR A 113 10.57 8.95 19.84
C THR A 113 10.29 10.21 20.64
N VAL A 114 9.38 10.11 21.59
CA VAL A 114 8.91 11.25 22.39
C VAL A 114 10.07 11.76 23.24
N SER A 115 10.40 13.04 23.10
CA SER A 115 11.32 13.73 24.00
C SER A 115 10.50 14.61 24.94
N ASN A 116 10.73 14.49 26.24
CA ASN A 116 10.02 15.26 27.27
C ASN A 116 10.28 16.77 27.12
N GLU A 117 9.29 17.60 27.47
CA GLU A 117 9.34 18.52 28.63
C GLU A 117 7.95 19.20 28.84
N PRO A 118 7.65 19.82 30.00
CA PRO A 118 6.29 19.77 30.56
C PRO A 118 5.44 21.06 30.54
N SER A 119 4.13 20.83 30.63
CA SER A 119 3.09 21.57 31.37
C SER A 119 3.29 23.04 31.79
N THR A 120 2.40 23.92 31.33
CA THR A 120 1.86 25.06 32.13
C THR A 120 0.40 25.33 31.70
N THR A 121 -0.40 26.00 32.55
CA THR A 121 -1.88 25.90 32.56
C THR A 121 -2.66 27.20 32.37
N ALA A 122 -3.80 27.09 31.67
CA ALA A 122 -5.01 27.94 31.80
C ALA A 122 -4.91 29.43 31.33
N PRO A 123 -5.99 30.25 31.40
CA PRO A 123 -7.15 30.09 30.50
C PRO A 123 -7.73 31.39 29.88
N SER A 124 -8.56 31.23 28.83
CA SER A 124 -9.73 32.07 28.45
C SER A 124 -9.63 33.62 28.36
N SER A 125 -9.94 34.20 27.18
CA SER A 125 -11.16 35.05 26.99
C SER A 125 -11.34 35.65 25.57
N THR A 126 -12.61 35.62 25.14
CA THR A 126 -13.36 36.38 24.11
C THR A 126 -12.78 37.68 23.51
N SER A 127 -12.80 37.81 22.16
CA SER A 127 -13.48 38.91 21.41
C SER A 127 -13.31 38.83 19.87
N GLN A 128 -14.33 39.27 19.12
CA GLN A 128 -14.23 39.73 17.72
C GLN A 128 -14.48 41.26 17.68
N PRO A 129 -14.15 42.00 16.60
CA PRO A 129 -15.12 42.15 15.49
C PRO A 129 -14.53 42.24 14.06
N VAL A 130 -15.44 42.35 13.08
CA VAL A 130 -15.26 42.61 11.63
C VAL A 130 -14.53 43.98 11.42
N VAL A 131 -13.67 44.26 10.43
CA VAL A 131 -13.75 44.29 8.93
C VAL A 131 -12.28 44.22 8.36
N THR A 132 -11.86 44.07 7.08
CA THR A 132 -12.44 44.24 5.71
C THR A 132 -11.70 43.38 4.65
N ALA A 133 -12.25 43.28 3.43
CA ALA A 133 -11.60 42.83 2.19
C ALA A 133 -10.66 43.92 1.58
N PRO A 134 -9.85 43.70 0.51
CA PRO A 134 -9.80 42.53 -0.39
C PRO A 134 -8.41 41.98 -0.78
N ARG A 135 -8.34 40.70 -1.21
CA ARG A 135 -7.36 40.26 -2.23
C ARG A 135 -7.78 38.97 -2.96
N LEU A 136 -7.47 38.90 -4.25
CA LEU A 136 -7.64 37.71 -5.09
C LEU A 136 -6.55 36.67 -4.81
N VAL A 137 -6.94 35.50 -4.30
CA VAL A 137 -6.36 34.19 -4.64
C VAL A 137 -7.51 33.19 -4.66
N GLN A 138 -7.72 32.46 -5.76
CA GLN A 138 -8.60 31.29 -5.75
C GLN A 138 -7.88 30.13 -5.06
N THR A 139 -7.87 30.14 -3.72
CA THR A 139 -7.50 28.96 -2.93
C THR A 139 -8.45 27.84 -3.34
N HIS A 140 -7.95 26.86 -4.08
CA HIS A 140 -8.75 25.73 -4.53
C HIS A 140 -9.33 25.04 -3.30
N LEU A 141 -10.66 25.16 -3.14
CA LEU A 141 -11.39 24.45 -2.10
C LEU A 141 -11.29 22.97 -2.44
N LYS A 142 -10.35 22.27 -1.79
CA LYS A 142 -10.24 20.82 -1.91
C LYS A 142 -11.63 20.22 -1.71
N PRO A 143 -12.18 19.45 -2.68
CA PRO A 143 -13.48 18.83 -2.50
C PRO A 143 -13.44 17.98 -1.23
N LYS A 144 -14.52 17.98 -0.46
CA LYS A 144 -14.61 17.27 0.83
C LYS A 144 -14.80 15.76 0.64
N SER A 145 -13.93 15.13 -0.15
CA SER A 145 -13.75 13.68 -0.13
C SER A 145 -12.93 13.26 1.09
N LEU A 146 -13.11 12.01 1.49
CA LEU A 146 -12.90 11.54 2.87
C LEU A 146 -11.46 11.64 3.37
N ALA A 147 -11.32 11.94 4.67
CA ALA A 147 -10.03 11.83 5.35
C ALA A 147 -9.62 10.35 5.56
N GLY A 148 -8.51 9.95 4.95
CA GLY A 148 -7.66 8.86 5.45
C GLY A 148 -8.10 7.42 5.15
N ARG A 149 -9.06 7.18 4.26
CA ARG A 149 -9.36 5.85 3.71
C ARG A 149 -9.77 5.96 2.24
N SER A 150 -9.00 5.36 1.33
CA SER A 150 -9.48 5.05 -0.01
C SER A 150 -10.69 4.12 0.13
N SER A 151 -11.83 4.48 -0.43
CA SER A 151 -13.00 3.60 -0.42
C SER A 151 -12.75 2.37 -1.30
N LEU A 152 -13.58 1.33 -1.12
CA LEU A 152 -13.58 0.19 -2.02
C LEU A 152 -13.96 0.62 -3.46
N SER A 153 -14.79 1.65 -3.62
CA SER A 153 -15.11 2.26 -4.91
C SER A 153 -13.87 2.88 -5.56
N ASP A 154 -13.09 3.66 -4.80
CA ASP A 154 -11.85 4.29 -5.27
C ASP A 154 -10.84 3.25 -5.75
N LYS A 155 -10.66 2.18 -4.98
CA LYS A 155 -9.73 1.11 -5.33
C LYS A 155 -10.17 0.34 -6.58
N ALA A 156 -11.48 0.13 -6.77
CA ALA A 156 -12.01 -0.42 -8.01
C ALA A 156 -11.78 0.53 -9.20
N ILE A 157 -11.95 1.84 -9.01
CA ILE A 157 -11.65 2.86 -10.03
C ILE A 157 -10.16 2.86 -10.40
N GLN A 158 -9.24 2.77 -9.44
CA GLN A 158 -7.80 2.66 -9.71
C GLN A 158 -7.44 1.39 -10.52
N LEU A 159 -8.04 0.24 -10.19
CA LEU A 159 -7.89 -0.99 -10.97
C LEU A 159 -8.44 -0.85 -12.41
N LEU A 160 -9.57 -0.16 -12.60
CA LEU A 160 -10.15 0.13 -13.91
C LEU A 160 -9.30 1.11 -14.73
N LEU A 161 -8.74 2.14 -14.10
CA LEU A 161 -7.80 3.06 -14.75
C LEU A 161 -6.53 2.33 -15.20
N GLN A 162 -6.11 1.28 -14.48
CA GLN A 162 -4.96 0.45 -14.87
C GLN A 162 -5.29 -0.58 -15.96
N GLN A 163 -6.46 -1.23 -15.92
CA GLN A 163 -6.90 -2.20 -16.94
C GLN A 163 -8.39 -2.02 -17.29
N PRO A 164 -8.74 -1.09 -18.20
CA PRO A 164 -10.14 -0.82 -18.58
C PRO A 164 -10.89 -2.06 -19.09
N ASN A 165 -10.20 -2.94 -19.83
CA ASN A 165 -10.74 -4.20 -20.34
C ASN A 165 -11.15 -5.23 -19.26
N ALA A 166 -10.81 -5.02 -17.97
CA ALA A 166 -11.24 -5.91 -16.89
C ALA A 166 -12.77 -5.97 -16.73
N VAL A 167 -13.51 -4.94 -17.20
CA VAL A 167 -14.98 -4.92 -17.18
C VAL A 167 -15.64 -6.03 -18.00
N LEU A 168 -14.96 -6.56 -19.02
CA LEU A 168 -15.53 -7.58 -19.91
C LEU A 168 -15.65 -8.96 -19.25
N ALA A 169 -14.91 -9.20 -18.16
CA ALA A 169 -14.88 -10.47 -17.44
C ALA A 169 -15.82 -10.52 -16.22
N LEU A 170 -16.51 -9.41 -15.92
CA LEU A 170 -17.21 -9.18 -14.65
C LEU A 170 -18.54 -8.44 -14.88
N ASN A 171 -19.48 -8.54 -13.94
CA ASN A 171 -20.75 -7.81 -14.02
C ASN A 171 -20.98 -6.92 -12.79
N ILE A 172 -21.24 -5.62 -13.03
CA ILE A 172 -21.57 -4.59 -12.04
C ILE A 172 -23.09 -4.41 -11.80
N ASP A 173 -23.97 -4.95 -12.67
CA ASP A 173 -25.44 -4.97 -12.50
C ASP A 173 -25.85 -5.58 -11.16
N ALA A 174 -24.97 -6.43 -10.62
CA ALA A 174 -25.06 -7.05 -9.30
C ALA A 174 -25.06 -6.05 -8.13
N LEU A 175 -24.64 -4.81 -8.32
CA LEU A 175 -24.58 -3.77 -7.30
C LEU A 175 -25.73 -2.78 -7.56
N GLU A 176 -26.47 -2.32 -6.56
CA GLU A 176 -27.50 -1.28 -6.71
C GLU A 176 -26.91 0.14 -6.64
N PRO A 177 -27.47 1.13 -7.37
CA PRO A 177 -26.95 2.49 -7.39
C PRO A 177 -27.07 3.19 -6.02
N MET A 178 -25.95 3.70 -5.53
CA MET A 178 -25.86 4.56 -4.33
C MET A 178 -24.84 5.67 -4.58
N PRO A 179 -24.91 6.82 -3.87
CA PRO A 179 -23.97 7.93 -4.05
C PRO A 179 -22.50 7.47 -4.00
N ASP A 180 -22.17 6.65 -3.01
CA ASP A 180 -20.84 6.08 -2.75
C ASP A 180 -20.30 5.15 -3.87
N ASN A 181 -21.14 4.74 -4.84
CA ASN A 181 -20.74 3.88 -5.96
C ASN A 181 -21.07 4.43 -7.35
N GLN A 182 -21.62 5.65 -7.47
CA GLN A 182 -22.08 6.19 -8.74
C GLN A 182 -20.93 6.36 -9.75
N LEU A 183 -19.85 7.07 -9.38
CA LEU A 183 -18.69 7.28 -10.25
C LEU A 183 -18.03 5.97 -10.72
N LEU A 184 -18.03 4.93 -9.88
CA LEU A 184 -17.54 3.60 -10.26
C LEU A 184 -18.40 3.00 -11.39
N ARG A 185 -19.72 3.18 -11.36
CA ARG A 185 -20.61 2.74 -12.45
C ARG A 185 -20.38 3.51 -13.72
N ASP A 186 -20.27 4.84 -13.62
CA ASP A 186 -20.19 5.68 -14.80
C ASP A 186 -18.87 5.40 -15.56
N VAL A 187 -17.77 5.19 -14.82
CA VAL A 187 -16.49 4.69 -15.36
C VAL A 187 -16.62 3.27 -15.91
N TRP A 188 -17.27 2.34 -15.19
CA TRP A 188 -17.49 0.98 -15.67
C TRP A 188 -18.28 0.94 -16.98
N GLN A 189 -19.36 1.72 -17.07
CA GLN A 189 -20.24 1.82 -18.23
C GLN A 189 -19.52 2.47 -19.42
N PHE A 190 -18.64 3.45 -19.18
CA PHE A 190 -17.76 3.98 -20.23
C PHE A 190 -16.82 2.89 -20.77
N CYS A 191 -16.19 2.11 -19.89
CA CYS A 191 -15.31 1.01 -20.30
C CYS A 191 -16.04 -0.14 -21.02
N THR A 192 -17.29 -0.47 -20.66
CA THR A 192 -18.06 -1.51 -21.38
C THR A 192 -18.55 -1.03 -22.74
N VAL A 193 -18.87 0.25 -22.90
CA VAL A 193 -19.22 0.86 -24.21
C VAL A 193 -17.98 1.06 -25.09
N LYS A 194 -16.78 1.21 -24.50
CA LYS A 194 -15.51 1.41 -25.20
C LYS A 194 -14.41 0.52 -24.57
N PRO A 195 -14.32 -0.78 -24.94
CA PRO A 195 -13.32 -1.69 -24.36
C PRO A 195 -11.88 -1.25 -24.63
N ASP A 196 -11.59 -0.71 -25.82
CA ASP A 196 -10.28 -0.18 -26.20
C ASP A 196 -9.93 1.18 -25.53
N SER A 197 -10.65 1.57 -24.48
CA SER A 197 -10.33 2.76 -23.70
C SER A 197 -8.98 2.65 -23.02
N THR A 198 -8.21 3.74 -23.03
CA THR A 198 -7.02 3.90 -22.18
C THR A 198 -7.35 4.71 -20.93
N SER A 199 -6.48 4.69 -19.92
CA SER A 199 -6.59 5.54 -18.72
C SER A 199 -6.78 7.02 -19.09
N ILE A 200 -6.08 7.49 -20.12
CA ILE A 200 -6.17 8.85 -20.66
C ILE A 200 -7.55 9.11 -21.29
N SER A 201 -8.13 8.10 -21.95
CA SER A 201 -9.47 8.19 -22.55
C SER A 201 -10.57 8.30 -21.49
N ILE A 202 -10.38 7.65 -20.33
CA ILE A 202 -11.25 7.78 -19.17
C ILE A 202 -11.08 9.16 -18.54
N LEU A 203 -9.86 9.56 -18.17
CA LEU A 203 -9.61 10.88 -17.56
C LEU A 203 -10.10 12.06 -18.41
N GLY A 204 -9.94 11.97 -19.74
CA GLY A 204 -10.44 12.98 -20.67
C GLY A 204 -11.97 13.08 -20.76
N ALA A 205 -12.70 12.01 -20.43
CA ALA A 205 -14.17 12.00 -20.49
C ALA A 205 -14.85 12.72 -19.30
N TRP A 206 -14.14 12.88 -18.18
CA TRP A 206 -14.58 13.69 -17.02
C TRP A 206 -13.79 15.00 -16.88
N GLN A 207 -13.04 15.42 -17.90
CA GLN A 207 -12.20 16.62 -17.81
C GLN A 207 -13.06 17.87 -17.53
N GLY A 208 -12.78 18.53 -16.40
CA GLY A 208 -13.48 19.76 -15.98
C GLY A 208 -14.65 19.55 -15.02
N THR A 209 -14.91 18.33 -14.54
CA THR A 209 -15.86 18.07 -13.44
C THR A 209 -15.13 17.80 -12.12
N ASP A 210 -15.85 17.90 -10.99
CA ASP A 210 -15.29 17.58 -9.67
C ASP A 210 -14.91 16.09 -9.56
N GLU A 211 -15.66 15.20 -10.22
CA GLU A 211 -15.32 13.79 -10.35
C GLU A 211 -14.04 13.59 -11.15
N GLY A 212 -13.83 14.36 -12.22
CA GLY A 212 -12.59 14.31 -13.01
C GLY A 212 -11.34 14.67 -12.19
N LEU A 213 -11.45 15.65 -11.29
CA LEU A 213 -10.38 15.98 -10.34
C LEU A 213 -10.09 14.82 -9.36
N HIS A 214 -11.13 14.09 -8.94
CA HIS A 214 -10.99 12.90 -8.10
C HIS A 214 -10.37 11.72 -8.88
N LEU A 215 -10.81 11.46 -10.12
CA LEU A 215 -10.20 10.45 -11.00
C LEU A 215 -8.72 10.75 -11.28
N GLN A 216 -8.35 12.01 -11.49
CA GLN A 216 -6.95 12.42 -11.65
C GLN A 216 -6.15 12.18 -10.36
N ALA A 217 -6.68 12.55 -9.19
CA ALA A 217 -6.01 12.29 -7.91
C ALA A 217 -5.83 10.79 -7.62
N LEU A 218 -6.78 9.95 -8.04
CA LEU A 218 -6.65 8.48 -7.95
C LEU A 218 -5.63 7.90 -8.94
N ALA A 219 -5.46 8.51 -10.12
CA ALA A 219 -4.47 8.11 -11.13
C ALA A 219 -3.04 8.56 -10.79
N GLU A 220 -2.89 9.69 -10.09
CA GLU A 220 -1.60 10.24 -9.61
C GLU A 220 -1.13 9.62 -8.28
N ASP A 221 -1.95 8.77 -7.65
CA ASP A 221 -1.64 8.11 -6.38
C ASP A 221 -0.54 7.03 -6.53
N ALA A 222 0.71 7.47 -6.40
CA ALA A 222 1.89 6.60 -6.42
C ALA A 222 1.98 5.60 -5.23
N ALA A 223 1.03 5.60 -4.28
CA ALA A 223 0.92 4.53 -3.28
C ALA A 223 0.13 3.31 -3.78
N PHE A 224 -0.56 3.40 -4.93
CA PHE A 224 -1.32 2.29 -5.51
C PHE A 224 -0.39 1.19 -6.03
N ILE A 225 -0.44 0.01 -5.40
CA ILE A 225 0.32 -1.17 -5.81
C ILE A 225 -0.50 -1.94 -6.86
N PRO A 226 0.05 -2.23 -8.07
CA PRO A 226 -0.61 -3.05 -9.08
C PRO A 226 -0.98 -4.44 -8.55
N ALA A 227 -2.22 -4.86 -8.77
CA ALA A 227 -2.66 -6.21 -8.43
C ALA A 227 -2.02 -7.24 -9.36
N LEU A 228 -1.48 -8.35 -8.80
CA LEU A 228 -1.00 -9.49 -9.61
C LEU A 228 -2.12 -10.11 -10.47
N ASN A 229 -3.37 -9.97 -10.02
CA ASN A 229 -4.56 -10.36 -10.78
C ASN A 229 -5.66 -9.31 -10.58
N VAL A 230 -5.65 -8.29 -11.43
CA VAL A 230 -6.64 -7.20 -11.44
C VAL A 230 -8.08 -7.72 -11.51
N GLN A 231 -8.34 -8.76 -12.30
CA GLN A 231 -9.69 -9.33 -12.45
C GLN A 231 -10.20 -9.94 -11.13
N GLN A 232 -9.38 -10.74 -10.45
CA GLN A 232 -9.75 -11.33 -9.16
C GLN A 232 -9.91 -10.25 -8.07
N GLU A 233 -9.02 -9.26 -8.03
CA GLU A 233 -9.10 -8.22 -7.01
C GLU A 233 -10.30 -7.29 -7.21
N LEU A 234 -10.62 -6.94 -8.46
CA LEU A 234 -11.82 -6.20 -8.83
C LEU A 234 -13.10 -6.99 -8.52
N HIS A 235 -13.11 -8.31 -8.76
CA HIS A 235 -14.20 -9.21 -8.37
C HIS A 235 -14.41 -9.23 -6.84
N ASP A 236 -13.33 -9.38 -6.07
CA ASP A 236 -13.39 -9.40 -4.61
C ASP A 236 -13.88 -8.06 -4.05
N ILE A 237 -13.46 -6.93 -4.63
CA ILE A 237 -13.91 -5.58 -4.25
C ILE A 237 -15.40 -5.38 -4.57
N LEU A 238 -15.88 -5.80 -5.74
CA LEU A 238 -17.32 -5.77 -6.06
C LEU A 238 -18.15 -6.62 -5.10
N ASN A 239 -17.67 -7.81 -4.73
CA ASN A 239 -18.32 -8.66 -3.72
C ASN A 239 -18.35 -7.98 -2.35
N GLN A 240 -17.26 -7.32 -1.93
CA GLN A 240 -17.23 -6.57 -0.66
C GLN A 240 -18.17 -5.36 -0.68
N LEU A 241 -18.27 -4.64 -1.80
CA LEU A 241 -19.24 -3.57 -2.01
C LEU A 241 -20.68 -4.09 -1.92
N ARG A 242 -21.02 -5.20 -2.59
CA ARG A 242 -22.36 -5.83 -2.49
C ARG A 242 -22.66 -6.32 -1.07
N VAL A 243 -21.68 -6.91 -0.37
CA VAL A 243 -21.84 -7.29 1.05
C VAL A 243 -22.05 -6.07 1.96
N SER A 244 -21.38 -4.95 1.69
CA SER A 244 -21.62 -3.68 2.41
C SER A 244 -23.04 -3.16 2.18
N GLN A 245 -23.46 -3.12 0.91
CA GLN A 245 -24.79 -2.69 0.50
C GLN A 245 -25.90 -3.57 1.09
N LEU A 246 -25.77 -4.91 1.04
CA LEU A 246 -26.72 -5.85 1.64
C LEU A 246 -26.86 -5.64 3.16
N LYS A 247 -25.77 -5.29 3.86
CA LYS A 247 -25.81 -4.92 5.29
C LYS A 247 -26.55 -3.60 5.51
N THR A 248 -26.27 -2.57 4.69
CA THR A 248 -26.97 -1.29 4.74
C THR A 248 -28.47 -1.47 4.53
N LEU A 249 -28.88 -2.19 3.47
CA LEU A 249 -30.28 -2.52 3.18
C LEU A 249 -30.93 -3.28 4.34
N LEU A 250 -30.28 -4.33 4.88
CA LEU A 250 -30.77 -5.08 6.04
C LEU A 250 -30.84 -4.25 7.34
N SER A 251 -30.10 -3.14 7.44
CA SER A 251 -30.15 -2.21 8.59
C SER A 251 -31.20 -1.10 8.45
N GLN A 252 -31.60 -0.79 7.21
CA GLN A 252 -32.55 0.28 6.88
C GLN A 252 -33.96 -0.25 6.59
N GLN A 253 -34.10 -1.49 6.13
CA GLN A 253 -35.40 -2.09 5.82
C GLN A 253 -36.15 -2.59 7.07
N SER A 254 -37.34 -2.04 7.28
CA SER A 254 -38.45 -2.65 8.03
C SER A 254 -39.31 -3.58 7.14
N SER A 255 -38.69 -4.25 6.17
CA SER A 255 -39.37 -5.02 5.11
C SER A 255 -39.88 -6.40 5.56
N GLY A 256 -40.63 -7.06 4.68
CA GLY A 256 -41.27 -8.34 4.96
C GLY A 256 -40.30 -9.48 5.24
N LEU A 257 -40.77 -10.47 6.02
CA LEU A 257 -39.96 -11.62 6.47
C LEU A 257 -39.29 -12.39 5.29
N ALA A 258 -39.99 -12.51 4.15
CA ALA A 258 -39.46 -13.20 2.97
C ALA A 258 -38.28 -12.46 2.31
N GLU A 259 -38.31 -11.13 2.31
CA GLU A 259 -37.29 -10.29 1.68
C GLU A 259 -36.03 -10.23 2.56
N THR A 260 -36.19 -10.01 3.86
CA THR A 260 -35.08 -10.07 4.83
C THR A 260 -34.43 -11.46 4.89
N LEU A 261 -35.19 -12.56 4.71
CA LEU A 261 -34.65 -13.91 4.58
C LEU A 261 -33.86 -14.10 3.27
N ARG A 262 -34.33 -13.56 2.15
CA ARG A 262 -33.60 -13.59 0.86
C ARG A 262 -32.27 -12.86 0.98
N LEU A 263 -32.28 -11.62 1.47
CA LEU A 263 -31.08 -10.79 1.63
C LEU A 263 -30.06 -11.44 2.60
N LYS A 264 -30.52 -12.03 3.71
CA LYS A 264 -29.66 -12.78 4.65
C LYS A 264 -29.04 -14.02 4.02
N LYS A 265 -29.80 -14.80 3.24
CA LYS A 265 -29.29 -15.98 2.52
C LYS A 265 -28.20 -15.59 1.53
N GLU A 266 -28.42 -14.52 0.78
CA GLU A 266 -27.47 -14.02 -0.22
C GLU A 266 -26.18 -13.47 0.40
N LEU A 267 -26.30 -12.67 1.46
CA LEU A 267 -25.16 -12.20 2.26
C LEU A 267 -24.34 -13.38 2.81
N ALA A 268 -25.00 -14.41 3.33
CA ALA A 268 -24.33 -15.61 3.83
C ALA A 268 -23.60 -16.40 2.72
N GLN A 269 -24.11 -16.39 1.48
CA GLN A 269 -23.41 -16.98 0.33
C GLN A 269 -22.16 -16.17 -0.04
N LEU A 270 -22.27 -14.84 -0.18
CA LEU A 270 -21.15 -13.96 -0.55
C LEU A 270 -20.03 -13.91 0.51
N VAL A 271 -20.39 -13.92 1.79
CA VAL A 271 -19.39 -14.00 2.88
C VAL A 271 -18.68 -15.36 2.89
N ASN A 272 -19.38 -16.46 2.56
CA ASN A 272 -18.79 -17.79 2.48
C ASN A 272 -17.86 -17.96 1.26
N THR A 273 -18.18 -17.34 0.12
CA THR A 273 -17.26 -17.32 -1.04
C THR A 273 -16.01 -16.50 -0.76
N LEU A 274 -16.13 -15.33 -0.10
CA LEU A 274 -14.97 -14.53 0.32
C LEU A 274 -14.12 -15.24 1.38
N ALA A 275 -14.73 -15.93 2.35
CA ALA A 275 -14.03 -16.62 3.44
C ALA A 275 -13.35 -17.94 3.03
N LYS A 276 -13.67 -18.49 1.84
CA LYS A 276 -13.08 -19.74 1.31
C LYS A 276 -11.84 -19.52 0.45
N LYS A 277 -11.40 -18.28 0.24
CA LYS A 277 -10.23 -17.98 -0.58
C LYS A 277 -8.95 -18.47 0.14
N PRO A 278 -8.14 -19.34 -0.48
CA PRO A 278 -6.80 -19.64 0.04
C PRO A 278 -5.90 -18.39 -0.11
N SER A 279 -5.05 -18.17 0.88
CA SER A 279 -4.03 -17.10 0.89
C SER A 279 -2.89 -17.38 -0.09
#